data_AF-A0A8J6LNQ9-F1
#
_entry.id   AF-A0A8J6LNQ9-F1
#
_cell.length_a   1.000
_cell.length_b   1.000
_cell.length_c   1.000
_cell.angle_alpha   90.00
_cell.angle_beta   90.00
_cell.angle_gamma   90.00
#
_symmetry.space_group_name_H-M   'P 1'
#
loop_
_entity.id
_entity.type
_entity.pdbx_description
1 polymer ?
#
loop_
_entity_poly.entity_id
_entity_poly.type
_entity_poly.pdbx_seq_one_letter_code
_entity_poly.pdbx_strand_id
1 'polypeptide(L)'
;MPVEYEAVDDDSKLYPIPSGKTVKFYFFQDIDEDQPLNPILTITGTTRDKESRIFGTVPVGLNGKECYLLAVVVLKGDFGLEGKTQADIEEAVKNKSILFGQISDEQDPTGWKRYTLNPDLPPIEDFEFVGLATGKPLPSKITFVIPEKYYSMDGSASSPIPGGYPIDFYFTLESDTEPFDPNAIVISGTTPAGGGPVVCELPVELDGEQRYIHAIIRLKGSFEFRGKDKDDLKEAIESKSIIYGHIMDGNLVTLEKNGMVGNFIFFGNL
;
A
#
# COMPACT_ATOMS: atom_id res chain seq x y z
N MET A 1 -12.73 -6.27 -5.89
CA MET A 1 -13.22 -4.98 -5.39
C MET A 1 -12.22 -4.45 -4.37
N PRO A 2 -11.69 -3.24 -4.56
CA PRO A 2 -10.83 -2.58 -3.58
C PRO A 2 -11.49 -2.46 -2.21
N VAL A 3 -10.68 -2.43 -1.15
CA VAL A 3 -11.15 -2.31 0.24
C VAL A 3 -11.01 -0.90 0.80
N GLU A 4 -10.37 -0.01 0.06
CA GLU A 4 -9.95 1.33 0.45
C GLU A 4 -10.11 2.32 -0.72
N TYR A 5 -10.17 3.60 -0.39
CA TYR A 5 -10.30 4.71 -1.32
C TYR A 5 -9.37 5.85 -0.90
N GLU A 6 -8.95 6.67 -1.85
CA GLU A 6 -8.12 7.84 -1.63
C GLU A 6 -8.97 9.08 -1.30
N ALA A 7 -8.62 9.77 -0.22
CA ALA A 7 -9.27 11.01 0.17
C ALA A 7 -8.67 12.21 -0.58
N VAL A 8 -9.50 12.88 -1.37
CA VAL A 8 -9.07 14.06 -2.16
C VAL A 8 -8.87 15.32 -1.31
N ASP A 9 -9.35 15.32 -0.06
CA ASP A 9 -9.30 16.45 0.89
C ASP A 9 -8.36 16.22 2.07
N ASP A 10 -7.56 15.14 2.08
CA ASP A 10 -6.68 14.77 3.19
C ASP A 10 -5.37 14.16 2.68
N ASP A 11 -4.65 14.92 1.85
CA ASP A 11 -3.33 14.58 1.29
C ASP A 11 -3.26 13.14 0.75
N SER A 12 -4.30 12.73 0.00
CA SER A 12 -4.37 11.40 -0.60
C SER A 12 -4.30 10.24 0.40
N LYS A 13 -4.64 10.45 1.68
CA LYS A 13 -4.72 9.35 2.66
C LYS A 13 -5.75 8.31 2.26
N LEU A 14 -5.47 7.06 2.60
CA LEU A 14 -6.38 5.95 2.32
C LEU A 14 -7.40 5.84 3.44
N TYR A 15 -8.66 5.65 3.08
CA TYR A 15 -9.78 5.42 3.98
C TYR A 15 -10.46 4.11 3.62
N PRO A 16 -11.06 3.39 4.58
CA PRO A 16 -11.75 2.14 4.27
C PRO A 16 -13.02 2.42 3.45
N ILE A 17 -13.21 1.69 2.35
CA ILE A 17 -14.51 1.64 1.68
C ILE A 17 -15.50 0.95 2.63
N PRO A 18 -16.62 1.59 3.00
CA PRO A 18 -17.57 1.00 3.96
C PRO A 18 -18.17 -0.30 3.42
N SER A 19 -18.31 -1.30 4.29
CA SER A 19 -18.95 -2.58 3.97
C SER A 19 -20.47 -2.45 3.79
N GLY A 20 -21.07 -3.31 2.98
CA GLY A 20 -22.52 -3.40 2.82
C GLY A 20 -23.13 -2.25 2.02
N LYS A 21 -22.32 -1.48 1.29
CA LYS A 21 -22.77 -0.39 0.43
C LYS A 21 -23.04 -0.90 -0.97
N THR A 22 -24.06 -0.34 -1.62
CA THR A 22 -24.30 -0.57 -3.03
C THR A 22 -23.13 -0.03 -3.84
N VAL A 23 -22.60 -0.85 -4.73
CA VAL A 23 -21.64 -0.43 -5.75
C VAL A 23 -22.21 -0.71 -7.13
N LYS A 24 -22.07 0.25 -8.04
CA LYS A 24 -22.56 0.16 -9.42
C LYS A 24 -21.36 0.35 -10.35
N PHE A 25 -21.18 -0.56 -11.30
CA PHE A 25 -20.19 -0.52 -12.37
C PHE A 25 -20.87 -0.19 -13.68
N TYR A 26 -20.32 0.76 -14.41
CA TYR A 26 -20.91 1.34 -15.60
C TYR A 26 -19.96 1.21 -16.78
N PHE A 27 -20.47 0.64 -17.86
CA PHE A 27 -19.72 0.45 -19.09
C PHE A 27 -20.18 1.47 -20.12
N PHE A 28 -19.25 2.15 -20.78
CA PHE A 28 -19.52 3.17 -21.78
C PHE A 28 -18.77 2.87 -23.07
N GLN A 29 -19.41 3.01 -24.23
CA GLN A 29 -18.67 2.91 -25.51
C GLN A 29 -17.79 4.14 -25.74
N ASP A 30 -18.31 5.29 -25.32
CA ASP A 30 -17.69 6.58 -25.43
C ASP A 30 -18.09 7.44 -24.23
N ILE A 31 -17.21 8.35 -23.82
CA ILE A 31 -17.47 9.31 -22.76
C ILE A 31 -17.04 10.68 -23.25
N ASP A 32 -17.98 11.61 -23.23
CA ASP A 32 -17.77 13.04 -23.45
C ASP A 32 -18.11 13.74 -22.13
N GLU A 33 -17.12 14.39 -21.53
CA GLU A 33 -17.25 15.03 -20.20
C GLU A 33 -18.30 16.16 -20.18
N ASP A 34 -18.58 16.76 -21.35
CA ASP A 34 -19.57 17.82 -21.51
C ASP A 34 -20.98 17.29 -21.75
N GLN A 35 -21.15 15.96 -21.90
CA GLN A 35 -22.44 15.33 -22.17
C GLN A 35 -22.93 14.47 -20.99
N PRO A 36 -24.25 14.31 -20.87
CA PRO A 36 -24.81 13.33 -19.94
C PRO A 36 -24.29 11.92 -20.23
N LEU A 37 -23.82 11.23 -19.19
CA LEU A 37 -23.34 9.87 -19.26
C LEU A 37 -24.48 8.89 -19.56
N ASN A 38 -24.28 8.03 -20.56
CA ASN A 38 -25.26 7.03 -20.99
C ASN A 38 -24.60 5.63 -21.03
N PRO A 39 -24.62 4.87 -19.92
CA PRO A 39 -23.98 3.57 -19.86
C PRO A 39 -24.70 2.55 -20.75
N ILE A 40 -23.94 1.71 -21.44
CA ILE A 40 -24.47 0.61 -22.26
C ILE A 40 -24.76 -0.66 -21.43
N LEU A 41 -24.18 -0.74 -20.24
CA LEU A 41 -24.36 -1.82 -19.28
C LEU A 41 -24.09 -1.28 -17.88
N THR A 42 -24.91 -1.71 -16.92
CA THR A 42 -24.70 -1.44 -15.50
C THR A 42 -24.73 -2.76 -14.74
N ILE A 43 -23.69 -3.03 -13.95
CA ILE A 43 -23.64 -4.18 -13.03
C ILE A 43 -23.66 -3.64 -11.61
N THR A 44 -24.55 -4.17 -10.77
CA THR A 44 -24.67 -3.77 -9.36
C THR A 44 -24.19 -4.88 -8.45
N GLY A 45 -23.48 -4.53 -7.38
CA GLY A 45 -23.09 -5.43 -6.31
C GLY A 45 -23.08 -4.74 -4.96
N THR A 46 -22.47 -5.41 -3.98
CA THR A 46 -22.35 -4.92 -2.61
C THR A 46 -20.89 -4.93 -2.17
N THR A 47 -20.41 -3.87 -1.54
CA THR A 47 -19.04 -3.78 -1.03
C THR A 47 -18.82 -4.77 0.12
N ARG A 48 -17.69 -5.49 0.09
CA ARG A 48 -17.32 -6.52 1.09
C ARG A 48 -18.42 -7.55 1.33
N ASP A 49 -19.10 -7.98 0.25
CA ASP A 49 -19.95 -9.16 0.30
C ASP A 49 -19.11 -10.43 0.59
N LYS A 50 -19.75 -11.51 1.04
CA LYS A 50 -19.09 -12.78 1.44
C LYS A 50 -18.23 -13.38 0.33
N GLU A 51 -18.56 -13.06 -0.92
CA GLU A 51 -17.74 -13.33 -2.08
C GLU A 51 -16.99 -12.04 -2.41
N SER A 52 -15.66 -12.02 -2.24
CA SER A 52 -14.82 -10.83 -2.49
C SER A 52 -14.84 -10.31 -3.94
N ARG A 53 -15.70 -10.88 -4.79
CA ARG A 53 -15.86 -10.65 -6.22
C ARG A 53 -17.31 -10.30 -6.53
N ILE A 54 -17.50 -9.36 -7.45
CA ILE A 54 -18.82 -9.00 -7.96
C ILE A 54 -18.91 -9.57 -9.37
N PHE A 55 -19.91 -10.42 -9.58
CA PHE A 55 -20.12 -11.08 -10.86
C PHE A 55 -21.20 -10.34 -11.66
N GLY A 56 -20.98 -10.23 -12.96
CA GLY A 56 -21.97 -9.74 -13.90
C GLY A 56 -21.95 -10.54 -15.18
N THR A 57 -23.02 -10.44 -15.95
CA THR A 57 -23.14 -11.10 -17.25
C THR A 57 -22.98 -10.06 -18.34
N VAL A 58 -22.04 -10.28 -19.26
CA VAL A 58 -21.91 -9.46 -20.47
C VAL A 58 -23.00 -9.88 -21.46
N PRO A 59 -23.91 -8.98 -21.87
CA PRO A 59 -24.90 -9.28 -22.91
C PRO A 59 -24.24 -9.67 -24.23
N VAL A 60 -24.82 -10.63 -24.96
CA VAL A 60 -24.27 -11.14 -26.22
C VAL A 60 -23.96 -10.03 -27.24
N GLY A 61 -24.81 -9.00 -27.31
CA GLY A 61 -24.63 -7.86 -28.23
C GLY A 61 -23.49 -6.89 -27.87
N LEU A 62 -22.85 -7.09 -26.71
CA LEU A 62 -21.67 -6.32 -26.27
C LEU A 62 -20.37 -7.13 -26.36
N ASN A 63 -20.43 -8.41 -26.75
CA ASN A 63 -19.23 -9.23 -26.92
C ASN A 63 -18.31 -8.66 -28.00
N GLY A 64 -17.03 -8.52 -27.68
CA GLY A 64 -15.98 -7.94 -28.52
C GLY A 64 -15.98 -6.40 -28.55
N LYS A 65 -16.84 -5.71 -27.81
CA LYS A 65 -16.85 -4.24 -27.78
C LYS A 65 -15.84 -3.69 -26.78
N GLU A 66 -15.13 -2.64 -27.19
CA GLU A 66 -14.31 -1.83 -26.30
C GLU A 66 -15.18 -0.86 -25.51
N CYS A 67 -14.95 -0.77 -24.20
CA CYS A 67 -15.70 0.09 -23.31
C CYS A 67 -14.78 0.73 -22.26
N TYR A 68 -15.11 1.96 -21.89
CA TYR A 68 -14.65 2.55 -20.63
C TYR A 68 -15.46 1.99 -19.47
N LEU A 69 -14.84 1.94 -18.31
CA LEU A 69 -15.44 1.38 -17.11
C LEU A 69 -15.28 2.34 -15.93
N LEU A 70 -16.41 2.79 -15.39
CA LEU A 70 -16.47 3.62 -14.20
C LEU A 70 -17.26 2.90 -13.09
N ALA A 71 -17.06 3.30 -11.85
CA ALA A 71 -17.77 2.74 -10.71
C ALA A 71 -18.22 3.82 -9.73
N VAL A 72 -19.29 3.51 -8.99
CA VAL A 72 -19.79 4.37 -7.91
C VAL A 72 -20.11 3.49 -6.70
N VAL A 73 -19.55 3.83 -5.55
CA VAL A 73 -20.03 3.30 -4.25
C VAL A 73 -20.99 4.33 -3.66
N VAL A 74 -22.23 3.93 -3.40
CA VAL A 74 -23.27 4.81 -2.83
C VAL A 74 -23.12 4.85 -1.31
N LEU A 75 -22.73 5.99 -0.77
CA LEU A 75 -22.58 6.20 0.68
C LEU A 75 -23.91 6.60 1.34
N LYS A 76 -24.70 7.44 0.66
CA LYS A 76 -25.99 7.97 1.12
C LYS A 76 -27.00 8.05 -0.03
N GLY A 77 -28.26 7.74 0.26
CA GLY A 77 -29.36 7.83 -0.71
C GLY A 77 -29.25 6.79 -1.83
N ASP A 78 -29.68 7.18 -3.02
CA ASP A 78 -29.44 6.45 -4.27
C ASP A 78 -28.77 7.41 -5.26
N PHE A 79 -27.72 6.94 -5.92
CA PHE A 79 -27.01 7.69 -6.94
C PHE A 79 -26.62 6.76 -8.08
N GLY A 80 -26.71 7.25 -9.32
CA GLY A 80 -26.18 6.56 -10.48
C GLY A 80 -25.71 7.53 -11.55
N LEU A 81 -24.89 7.03 -12.48
CA LEU A 81 -24.26 7.85 -13.51
C LEU A 81 -25.17 8.14 -14.70
N GLU A 82 -26.22 7.36 -14.93
CA GLU A 82 -27.11 7.55 -16.08
C GLU A 82 -27.76 8.94 -16.08
N GLY A 83 -27.58 9.67 -17.17
CA GLY A 83 -28.06 11.04 -17.35
C GLY A 83 -27.32 12.10 -16.52
N LYS A 84 -26.22 11.74 -15.85
CA LYS A 84 -25.40 12.66 -15.04
C LYS A 84 -24.22 13.20 -15.81
N THR A 85 -23.85 14.44 -15.49
CA THR A 85 -22.66 15.12 -16.00
C THR A 85 -21.48 14.94 -15.02
N GLN A 86 -20.28 15.30 -15.45
CA GLN A 86 -19.11 15.32 -14.56
C GLN A 86 -19.34 16.23 -13.34
N ALA A 87 -20.00 17.38 -13.53
CA ALA A 87 -20.32 18.30 -12.43
C ALA A 87 -21.24 17.66 -11.37
N ASP A 88 -22.21 16.84 -11.77
CA ASP A 88 -23.07 16.11 -10.83
C ASP A 88 -22.28 15.10 -9.99
N ILE A 89 -21.28 14.44 -10.60
CA ILE A 89 -20.42 13.48 -9.92
C ILE A 89 -19.55 14.20 -8.89
N GLU A 90 -18.91 15.30 -9.29
CA GLU A 90 -18.13 16.13 -8.39
C GLU A 90 -18.96 16.64 -7.21
N GLU A 91 -20.19 17.11 -7.47
CA GLU A 91 -21.10 17.56 -6.42
C GLU A 91 -21.46 16.40 -5.47
N ALA A 92 -21.73 15.21 -5.99
CA ALA A 92 -22.02 14.03 -5.16
C ALA A 92 -20.83 13.59 -4.30
N VAL A 93 -19.60 13.70 -4.82
CA VAL A 93 -18.37 13.49 -4.04
C VAL A 93 -18.22 14.56 -2.96
N LYS A 94 -18.38 15.84 -3.32
CA LYS A 94 -18.33 16.99 -2.38
C LYS A 94 -19.37 16.85 -1.26
N ASN A 95 -20.54 16.29 -1.56
CA ASN A 95 -21.60 16.04 -0.59
C ASN A 95 -21.42 14.75 0.24
N LYS A 96 -20.31 14.02 0.06
CA LYS A 96 -20.03 12.73 0.72
C LYS A 96 -21.13 11.70 0.48
N SER A 97 -21.77 11.76 -0.70
CA SER A 97 -22.86 10.88 -1.09
C SER A 97 -22.37 9.65 -1.84
N ILE A 98 -21.21 9.75 -2.49
CA ILE A 98 -20.59 8.66 -3.22
C ILE A 98 -19.07 8.60 -3.02
N LEU A 99 -18.48 7.45 -3.34
CA LEU A 99 -17.10 7.33 -3.80
C LEU A 99 -17.13 7.07 -5.32
N PHE A 100 -16.27 7.76 -6.06
CA PHE A 100 -16.15 7.60 -7.51
C PHE A 100 -14.96 6.70 -7.83
N GLY A 101 -15.16 5.68 -8.67
CA GLY A 101 -14.15 4.70 -9.03
C GLY A 101 -13.81 4.73 -10.50
N GLN A 102 -12.53 4.68 -10.83
CA GLN A 102 -12.03 4.65 -12.20
C GLN A 102 -10.86 3.69 -12.35
N ILE A 103 -10.46 3.44 -13.59
CA ILE A 103 -9.26 2.68 -13.91
C ILE A 103 -8.40 3.54 -14.83
N SER A 104 -7.22 3.92 -14.34
CA SER A 104 -6.25 4.71 -15.08
C SER A 104 -5.55 3.85 -16.13
N ASP A 105 -5.25 4.42 -17.30
CA ASP A 105 -4.39 3.75 -18.28
C ASP A 105 -2.92 3.86 -17.84
N GLU A 106 -2.21 2.75 -17.75
CA GLU A 106 -0.79 2.74 -17.37
C GLU A 106 0.09 3.48 -18.41
N GLN A 107 -0.35 3.55 -19.67
CA GLN A 107 0.37 4.23 -20.75
C GLN A 107 0.00 5.71 -20.86
N ASP A 108 -1.16 6.09 -20.34
CA ASP A 108 -1.63 7.47 -20.24
C ASP A 108 -2.34 7.66 -18.89
N PRO A 109 -1.63 8.10 -17.84
CA PRO A 109 -2.19 8.29 -16.51
C PRO A 109 -3.33 9.32 -16.47
N THR A 110 -3.49 10.12 -17.53
CA THR A 110 -4.59 11.09 -17.68
C THR A 110 -5.77 10.53 -18.48
N GLY A 111 -5.60 9.35 -19.09
CA GLY A 111 -6.61 8.65 -19.88
C GLY A 111 -7.30 7.53 -19.11
N TRP A 112 -8.53 7.23 -19.52
CA TRP A 112 -9.28 6.09 -19.00
C TRP A 112 -8.97 4.82 -19.78
N LYS A 113 -8.67 3.74 -19.06
CA LYS A 113 -8.38 2.43 -19.66
C LYS A 113 -9.63 1.84 -20.33
N ARG A 114 -9.48 1.35 -21.56
CA ARG A 114 -10.53 0.64 -22.29
C ARG A 114 -10.41 -0.86 -22.11
N TYR A 115 -11.55 -1.54 -21.98
CA TYR A 115 -11.64 -2.98 -21.87
C TYR A 115 -12.47 -3.57 -23.01
N THR A 116 -11.99 -4.66 -23.60
CA THR A 116 -12.79 -5.44 -24.56
C THR A 116 -13.69 -6.41 -23.80
N LEU A 117 -14.99 -6.18 -23.81
CA LEU A 117 -15.96 -7.06 -23.16
C LEU A 117 -16.02 -8.41 -23.87
N ASN A 118 -15.70 -9.48 -23.15
CA ASN A 118 -15.84 -10.85 -23.65
C ASN A 118 -16.15 -11.82 -22.48
N PRO A 119 -16.73 -13.00 -22.75
CA PRO A 119 -17.07 -13.97 -21.69
C PRO A 119 -15.88 -14.48 -20.88
N ASP A 120 -14.69 -14.44 -21.47
CA ASP A 120 -13.45 -14.95 -20.88
C ASP A 120 -12.61 -13.82 -20.24
N LEU A 121 -13.22 -12.63 -20.04
CA LEU A 121 -12.53 -11.47 -19.48
C LEU A 121 -12.04 -11.80 -18.07
N PRO A 122 -10.73 -11.65 -17.78
CA PRO A 122 -10.22 -11.88 -16.44
C PRO A 122 -10.86 -10.91 -15.43
N PRO A 123 -10.79 -11.22 -14.12
CA PRO A 123 -11.20 -10.29 -13.08
C PRO A 123 -10.54 -8.92 -13.28
N ILE A 124 -11.36 -7.86 -13.19
CA ILE A 124 -10.89 -6.48 -13.23
C ILE A 124 -10.55 -6.08 -11.79
N GLU A 125 -9.27 -5.82 -11.52
CA GLU A 125 -8.75 -5.61 -10.16
C GLU A 125 -8.23 -4.17 -9.92
N ASP A 126 -8.01 -3.41 -10.99
CA ASP A 126 -7.28 -2.13 -11.01
C ASP A 126 -8.12 -0.89 -10.66
N PHE A 127 -9.26 -1.05 -10.00
CA PHE A 127 -10.09 0.11 -9.66
C PHE A 127 -9.45 0.94 -8.56
N GLU A 128 -9.41 2.25 -8.77
CA GLU A 128 -9.07 3.24 -7.77
C GLU A 128 -10.31 4.05 -7.44
N PHE A 129 -10.67 4.11 -6.15
CA PHE A 129 -11.79 4.91 -5.68
C PHE A 129 -11.28 6.19 -5.03
N VAL A 130 -11.94 7.29 -5.32
CA VAL A 130 -11.71 8.60 -4.71
C VAL A 130 -12.98 9.12 -4.05
N GLY A 131 -12.81 9.91 -3.00
CA GLY A 131 -13.92 10.57 -2.31
C GLY A 131 -13.42 11.54 -1.26
N LEU A 132 -14.33 12.16 -0.51
CA LEU A 132 -13.94 12.93 0.67
C LEU A 132 -13.72 12.02 1.88
N ALA A 133 -12.81 12.41 2.76
CA ALA A 133 -12.50 11.73 4.00
C ALA A 133 -13.77 11.51 4.84
N THR A 134 -14.03 10.25 5.19
CA THR A 134 -15.10 9.85 6.11
C THR A 134 -14.61 8.82 7.11
N GLY A 135 -14.53 9.22 8.38
CA GLY A 135 -14.08 8.36 9.47
C GLY A 135 -12.60 8.57 9.80
N LYS A 136 -11.90 7.49 10.14
CA LYS A 136 -10.46 7.52 10.41
C LYS A 136 -9.71 6.99 9.19
N PRO A 137 -8.59 7.62 8.80
CA PRO A 137 -7.74 7.08 7.75
C PRO A 137 -7.22 5.70 8.17
N LEU A 138 -6.99 4.86 7.18
CA LEU A 138 -6.18 3.66 7.37
C LEU A 138 -4.75 4.12 7.71
N PRO A 139 -4.08 3.44 8.65
CA PRO A 139 -2.68 3.71 8.87
C PRO A 139 -1.93 3.46 7.55
N SER A 140 -1.11 4.43 7.15
CA SER A 140 -0.16 4.24 6.05
C SER A 140 0.68 3.01 6.33
N LYS A 141 1.06 2.26 5.30
CA LYS A 141 1.91 1.08 5.44
C LYS A 141 3.24 1.29 4.76
N ILE A 142 4.24 0.56 5.19
CA ILE A 142 5.53 0.45 4.52
C ILE A 142 5.97 -1.01 4.56
N THR A 143 6.60 -1.48 3.50
CA THR A 143 7.08 -2.86 3.40
C THR A 143 8.60 -2.91 3.39
N PHE A 144 9.20 -3.58 4.37
CA PHE A 144 10.64 -3.85 4.38
C PHE A 144 10.91 -5.23 3.77
N VAL A 145 11.76 -5.28 2.73
CA VAL A 145 12.15 -6.53 2.07
C VAL A 145 13.45 -7.04 2.70
N ILE A 146 13.32 -8.03 3.57
CA ILE A 146 14.45 -8.65 4.26
C ILE A 146 15.11 -9.68 3.34
N PRO A 147 16.44 -9.69 3.18
CA PRO A 147 17.13 -10.67 2.35
C PRO A 147 17.02 -12.07 2.96
N GLU A 148 17.30 -13.10 2.17
CA GLU A 148 17.20 -14.48 2.65
C GLU A 148 18.24 -14.85 3.70
N LYS A 149 19.37 -14.14 3.69
CA LYS A 149 20.56 -14.48 4.47
C LYS A 149 21.14 -13.28 5.21
N TYR A 150 21.82 -13.58 6.30
CA TYR A 150 22.77 -12.69 6.96
C TYR A 150 24.17 -13.30 6.88
N TYR A 151 25.18 -12.45 7.06
CA TYR A 151 26.59 -12.78 6.91
C TYR A 151 27.31 -12.75 8.27
N SER A 152 28.42 -13.48 8.38
CA SER A 152 29.37 -13.26 9.46
C SER A 152 29.96 -11.86 9.37
N MET A 153 30.50 -11.32 10.48
CA MET A 153 31.08 -9.97 10.48
C MET A 153 32.26 -9.79 9.52
N ASP A 154 32.97 -10.86 9.18
CA ASP A 154 34.04 -10.88 8.18
C ASP A 154 33.54 -11.16 6.75
N GLY A 155 32.24 -11.36 6.56
CA GLY A 155 31.59 -11.68 5.28
C GLY A 155 31.92 -13.06 4.70
N SER A 156 32.68 -13.90 5.41
CA SER A 156 33.20 -15.17 4.88
C SER A 156 32.15 -16.28 4.80
N ALA A 157 31.10 -16.20 5.62
CA ALA A 157 30.04 -17.18 5.70
C ALA A 157 28.66 -16.51 5.77
N SER A 158 27.62 -17.28 5.45
CA SER A 158 26.24 -16.81 5.51
C SER A 158 25.31 -17.88 6.10
N SER A 159 24.21 -17.43 6.70
CA SER A 159 23.14 -18.30 7.21
C SER A 159 21.78 -17.68 6.90
N PRO A 160 20.70 -18.49 6.84
CA PRO A 160 19.37 -17.98 6.56
C PRO A 160 18.87 -17.06 7.69
N ILE A 161 18.13 -16.01 7.34
CA ILE A 161 17.44 -15.18 8.32
C ILE A 161 16.45 -16.06 9.11
N PRO A 162 16.52 -16.06 10.45
CA PRO A 162 15.64 -16.88 11.26
C PRO A 162 14.23 -16.27 11.27
N GLY A 163 13.22 -17.11 11.08
CA GLY A 163 11.81 -16.68 11.11
C GLY A 163 11.24 -16.62 12.52
N GLY A 164 10.24 -15.75 12.72
CA GLY A 164 9.49 -15.63 13.97
C GLY A 164 10.18 -14.80 15.06
N TYR A 165 11.26 -14.08 14.74
CA TYR A 165 11.97 -13.24 15.69
C TYR A 165 11.52 -11.77 15.58
N PRO A 166 11.48 -11.03 16.71
CA PRO A 166 11.23 -9.60 16.67
C PRO A 166 12.30 -8.87 15.86
N ILE A 167 11.88 -7.98 14.97
CA ILE A 167 12.74 -7.06 14.22
C ILE A 167 12.29 -5.63 14.46
N ASP A 168 13.23 -4.74 14.79
CA ASP A 168 12.99 -3.31 14.93
C ASP A 168 13.76 -2.54 13.85
N PHE A 169 13.09 -1.58 13.22
CA PHE A 169 13.67 -0.64 12.26
C PHE A 169 13.78 0.74 12.94
N TYR A 170 15.00 1.24 13.03
CA TYR A 170 15.35 2.52 13.62
C TYR A 170 15.63 3.52 12.51
N PHE A 171 14.93 4.66 12.53
CA PHE A 171 15.05 5.72 11.55
C PHE A 171 15.87 6.86 12.13
N THR A 172 17.01 7.15 11.52
CA THR A 172 17.94 8.20 11.97
C THR A 172 18.14 9.25 10.89
N LEU A 173 18.50 10.47 11.31
CA LEU A 173 18.84 11.57 10.40
C LEU A 173 20.29 11.52 9.92
N GLU A 174 21.15 10.82 10.67
CA GLU A 174 22.59 10.69 10.39
C GLU A 174 22.98 9.20 10.44
N SER A 175 23.82 8.76 9.51
CA SER A 175 24.18 7.35 9.33
C SER A 175 25.18 6.82 10.35
N ASP A 176 25.97 7.70 10.96
CA ASP A 176 27.18 7.30 11.68
C ASP A 176 27.45 8.21 12.89
N THR A 177 26.40 8.44 13.69
CA THR A 177 26.51 9.16 14.97
C THR A 177 26.75 8.18 16.12
N GLU A 178 27.70 8.52 16.99
CA GLU A 178 27.97 7.81 18.24
C GLU A 178 27.85 8.77 19.43
N PRO A 179 26.99 8.46 20.42
CA PRO A 179 26.06 7.33 20.47
C PRO A 179 24.97 7.43 19.38
N PHE A 180 24.40 6.29 18.99
CA PHE A 180 23.28 6.23 18.05
C PHE A 180 22.09 7.04 18.59
N ASP A 181 21.34 7.66 17.67
CA ASP A 181 20.29 8.63 18.00
C ASP A 181 19.32 8.10 19.09
N PRO A 182 19.30 8.70 20.29
CA PRO A 182 18.42 8.27 21.37
C PRO A 182 16.94 8.53 21.08
N ASN A 183 16.64 9.40 20.12
CA ASN A 183 15.29 9.79 19.73
C ASN A 183 14.85 9.16 18.40
N ALA A 184 15.61 8.20 17.87
CA ALA A 184 15.25 7.51 16.64
C ALA A 184 13.81 6.97 16.75
N ILE A 185 13.01 7.23 15.70
CA ILE A 185 11.68 6.62 15.58
C ILE A 185 11.90 5.12 15.35
N VAL A 186 11.06 4.28 15.96
CA VAL A 186 11.19 2.82 15.87
C VAL A 186 9.88 2.23 15.37
N ILE A 187 9.99 1.38 14.35
CA ILE A 187 8.88 0.56 13.86
C ILE A 187 9.25 -0.91 14.07
N SER A 188 8.35 -1.69 14.65
CA SER A 188 8.60 -3.10 14.97
C SER A 188 7.79 -4.05 14.06
N GLY A 189 8.36 -5.22 13.80
CA GLY A 189 7.75 -6.30 13.06
C GLY A 189 8.23 -7.68 13.52
N THR A 190 8.00 -8.69 12.68
CA THR A 190 8.47 -10.07 12.92
C THR A 190 9.12 -10.61 11.65
N THR A 191 10.26 -11.28 11.80
CA THR A 191 11.01 -11.80 10.65
C THR A 191 10.27 -12.94 9.96
N PRO A 192 10.18 -12.93 8.62
CA PRO A 192 9.77 -14.10 7.86
C PRO A 192 10.91 -15.12 7.80
N ALA A 193 10.56 -16.41 7.77
CA ALA A 193 11.54 -17.49 7.71
C ALA A 193 12.27 -17.47 6.35
N GLY A 194 13.59 -17.30 6.37
CA GLY A 194 14.38 -17.21 5.15
C GLY A 194 14.21 -15.91 4.39
N GLY A 195 13.85 -14.81 5.05
CA GLY A 195 13.67 -13.50 4.43
C GLY A 195 12.28 -13.29 3.80
N GLY A 196 12.09 -12.13 3.19
CA GLY A 196 10.81 -11.71 2.60
C GLY A 196 10.25 -10.41 3.19
N PRO A 197 8.99 -10.07 2.85
CA PRO A 197 8.38 -8.80 3.23
C PRO A 197 7.95 -8.76 4.70
N VAL A 198 8.25 -7.65 5.37
CA VAL A 198 7.71 -7.25 6.67
C VAL A 198 6.89 -5.98 6.46
N VAL A 199 5.57 -6.09 6.65
CA VAL A 199 4.64 -4.96 6.48
C VAL A 199 4.38 -4.33 7.84
N CYS A 200 4.65 -3.03 7.94
CA CYS A 200 4.45 -2.25 9.16
C CYS A 200 3.57 -1.03 8.89
N GLU A 201 3.00 -0.45 9.96
CA GLU A 201 2.41 0.89 9.89
C GLU A 201 3.53 1.94 9.76
N LEU A 202 3.37 2.89 8.85
CA LEU A 202 4.25 4.02 8.64
C LEU A 202 3.74 5.20 9.49
N PRO A 203 4.49 5.66 10.50
CA PRO A 203 4.19 6.87 11.24
C PRO A 203 4.10 8.08 10.30
N VAL A 204 3.16 8.99 10.57
CA VAL A 204 2.92 10.17 9.73
C VAL A 204 4.15 11.07 9.68
N GLU A 205 4.93 11.11 10.76
CA GLU A 205 6.17 11.87 10.89
C GLU A 205 7.30 11.37 9.98
N LEU A 206 7.13 10.21 9.35
CA LEU A 206 8.08 9.61 8.43
C LEU A 206 7.60 9.61 6.97
N ASP A 207 6.36 9.99 6.68
CA ASP A 207 5.85 9.95 5.30
C ASP A 207 6.45 11.07 4.44
N GLY A 208 7.04 10.71 3.29
CA GLY A 208 7.79 11.58 2.40
C GLY A 208 9.20 11.94 2.89
N GLU A 209 9.61 11.48 4.07
CA GLU A 209 10.87 11.84 4.69
C GLU A 209 12.02 10.93 4.25
N GLN A 210 13.23 11.48 4.24
CA GLN A 210 14.46 10.73 3.98
C GLN A 210 15.15 10.36 5.29
N ARG A 211 15.46 9.07 5.47
CA ARG A 211 16.10 8.56 6.70
C ARG A 211 17.15 7.50 6.40
N TYR A 212 18.15 7.40 7.27
CA TYR A 212 18.96 6.19 7.36
C TYR A 212 18.20 5.15 8.19
N ILE A 213 18.36 3.88 7.84
CA ILE A 213 17.58 2.79 8.44
C ILE A 213 18.54 1.73 8.97
N HIS A 214 18.44 1.49 10.26
CA HIS A 214 19.10 0.38 10.95
C HIS A 214 18.06 -0.66 11.34
N ALA A 215 18.35 -1.93 11.17
CA ALA A 215 17.47 -3.03 11.50
C ALA A 215 18.10 -3.94 12.58
N ILE A 216 17.37 -4.27 13.63
CA ILE A 216 17.83 -5.15 14.70
C ILE A 216 16.89 -6.33 14.82
N ILE A 217 17.37 -7.53 14.47
CA ILE A 217 16.67 -8.77 14.75
C ILE A 217 17.14 -9.26 16.11
N ARG A 218 16.24 -9.33 17.09
CA ARG A 218 16.56 -9.80 18.44
C ARG A 218 16.43 -11.31 18.53
N LEU A 219 17.55 -12.00 18.73
CA LEU A 219 17.59 -13.45 18.92
C LEU A 219 17.35 -13.83 20.39
N LYS A 220 17.87 -13.02 21.33
CA LYS A 220 17.76 -13.22 22.78
C LYS A 220 17.76 -11.88 23.52
N GLY A 221 17.12 -11.86 24.69
CA GLY A 221 17.14 -10.69 25.58
C GLY A 221 16.34 -9.51 25.04
N SER A 222 16.71 -8.31 25.49
CA SER A 222 15.98 -7.06 25.24
C SER A 222 16.91 -5.93 24.76
N PHE A 223 17.83 -6.25 23.84
CA PHE A 223 18.74 -5.25 23.29
C PHE A 223 17.96 -4.05 22.70
N GLU A 224 18.38 -2.85 23.05
CA GLU A 224 17.83 -1.56 22.63
C GLU A 224 18.97 -0.79 21.97
N PHE A 225 18.77 -0.36 20.73
CA PHE A 225 19.81 0.26 19.90
C PHE A 225 20.02 1.75 20.21
N ARG A 226 18.96 2.44 20.64
CA ARG A 226 19.00 3.88 20.90
C ARG A 226 19.97 4.21 22.03
N GLY A 227 20.81 5.22 21.80
CA GLY A 227 21.80 5.69 22.77
C GLY A 227 22.98 4.75 22.99
N LYS A 228 23.10 3.66 22.21
CA LYS A 228 24.23 2.74 22.24
C LYS A 228 25.38 3.22 21.37
N ASP A 229 26.59 2.74 21.64
CA ASP A 229 27.75 2.95 20.77
C ASP A 229 28.05 1.71 19.91
N LYS A 230 29.10 1.79 19.09
CA LYS A 230 29.51 0.67 18.23
C LYS A 230 30.05 -0.52 19.01
N ASP A 231 30.64 -0.31 20.18
CA ASP A 231 31.19 -1.39 21.00
C ASP A 231 30.05 -2.21 21.63
N ASP A 232 29.02 -1.54 22.16
CA ASP A 232 27.77 -2.16 22.63
C ASP A 232 27.11 -3.01 21.52
N LEU A 233 27.02 -2.45 20.31
CA LEU A 233 26.44 -3.14 19.15
C LEU A 233 27.26 -4.39 18.78
N LYS A 234 28.58 -4.25 18.74
CA LYS A 234 29.50 -5.34 18.43
C LYS A 234 29.42 -6.47 19.45
N GLU A 235 29.40 -6.15 20.74
CA GLU A 235 29.23 -7.14 21.81
C GLU A 235 27.90 -7.90 21.69
N ALA A 236 26.81 -7.21 21.34
CA ALA A 236 25.51 -7.83 21.14
C ALA A 236 25.49 -8.81 19.94
N ILE A 237 26.20 -8.47 18.85
CA ILE A 237 26.38 -9.36 17.70
C ILE A 237 27.23 -10.57 18.10
N GLU A 238 28.38 -10.35 18.73
CA GLU A 238 29.33 -11.40 19.13
C GLU A 238 28.72 -12.37 20.15
N SER A 239 27.88 -11.88 21.06
CA SER A 239 27.15 -12.71 22.04
C SER A 239 25.99 -13.52 21.44
N LYS A 240 25.73 -13.41 20.13
CA LYS A 240 24.57 -14.01 19.44
C LYS A 240 23.22 -13.54 20.01
N SER A 241 23.18 -12.31 20.51
CA SER A 241 21.96 -11.70 21.04
C SER A 241 21.13 -11.05 19.94
N ILE A 242 21.77 -10.55 18.89
CA ILE A 242 21.12 -9.88 17.76
C ILE A 242 21.73 -10.27 16.40
N ILE A 243 21.00 -9.94 15.33
CA ILE A 243 21.52 -9.76 13.97
C ILE A 243 21.27 -8.28 13.61
N TYR A 244 22.31 -7.58 13.19
CA TYR A 244 22.27 -6.17 12.82
C TYR A 244 22.15 -6.03 11.30
N GLY A 245 21.32 -5.11 10.81
CA GLY A 245 21.22 -4.80 9.39
C GLY A 245 21.15 -3.31 9.11
N HIS A 246 21.51 -2.95 7.88
CA HIS A 246 21.40 -1.59 7.35
C HIS A 246 21.24 -1.65 5.83
N ILE A 247 20.88 -0.53 5.21
CA ILE A 247 20.76 -0.42 3.75
C ILE A 247 22.15 -0.47 3.11
N MET A 248 22.34 -1.37 2.13
CA MET A 248 23.57 -1.47 1.36
C MET A 248 23.88 -0.11 0.71
N ASP A 249 25.13 0.32 0.81
CA ASP A 249 25.64 1.66 0.45
C ASP A 249 25.35 2.78 1.46
N GLY A 250 24.63 2.50 2.54
CA GLY A 250 24.45 3.44 3.66
C GLY A 250 23.72 4.73 3.27
N ASN A 251 22.89 4.68 2.22
CA ASN A 251 22.20 5.84 1.67
C ASN A 251 20.90 6.18 2.45
N LEU A 252 20.48 7.44 2.34
CA LEU A 252 19.15 7.86 2.74
C LEU A 252 18.10 7.15 1.89
N VAL A 253 17.03 6.72 2.55
CA VAL A 253 15.86 6.12 1.91
C VAL A 253 14.69 7.08 2.08
N THR A 254 14.04 7.46 0.97
CA THR A 254 12.75 8.14 1.00
C THR A 254 11.68 7.14 1.44
N LEU A 255 10.97 7.47 2.52
CA LEU A 255 9.91 6.65 3.07
C LEU A 255 8.59 7.13 2.48
N GLU A 256 8.02 6.32 1.59
CA GLU A 256 6.74 6.63 0.97
C GLU A 256 5.66 5.70 1.51
N LYS A 257 4.46 6.24 1.70
CA LYS A 257 3.27 5.44 1.93
C LYS A 257 3.11 4.34 0.87
N ASN A 258 2.83 3.13 1.35
CA ASN A 258 2.78 1.89 0.57
C ASN A 258 4.08 1.56 -0.18
N GLY A 259 5.16 2.26 0.12
CA GLY A 259 6.47 2.04 -0.46
C GLY A 259 7.11 0.73 0.00
N MET A 260 8.10 0.30 -0.78
CA MET A 260 8.91 -0.86 -0.48
C MET A 260 10.36 -0.42 -0.24
N VAL A 261 10.91 -0.79 0.90
CA VAL A 261 12.31 -0.56 1.27
C VAL A 261 13.03 -1.89 1.25
N GLY A 262 13.96 -2.07 0.31
CA GLY A 262 14.78 -3.28 0.19
C GLY A 262 16.25 -2.99 0.38
N ASN A 263 17.09 -3.85 -0.22
CA ASN A 263 18.55 -3.69 -0.25
C ASN A 263 19.23 -3.69 1.13
N PHE A 264 18.62 -4.34 2.13
CA PHE A 264 19.29 -4.54 3.40
C PHE A 264 20.42 -5.56 3.28
N ILE A 265 21.51 -5.30 4.01
CA ILE A 265 22.53 -6.29 4.35
C ILE A 265 22.50 -6.52 5.86
N PHE A 266 22.56 -7.80 6.28
CA PHE A 266 22.51 -8.20 7.68
C PHE A 266 23.80 -8.94 8.10
N PHE A 267 24.25 -8.69 9.32
CA PHE A 267 25.44 -9.25 9.95
C PHE A 267 25.12 -9.85 11.32
N GLY A 268 25.69 -11.01 11.61
CA GLY A 268 25.49 -11.74 12.86
C GLY A 268 26.69 -12.62 13.18
N ASN A 269 26.73 -13.18 14.39
CA ASN A 269 27.71 -14.21 14.74
C ASN A 269 27.14 -15.61 14.42
N LEU A 270 27.82 -16.32 13.50
CA LEU A 270 27.42 -17.64 12.99
C LEU A 270 27.79 -18.77 13.96
#